data_AF-A0A945LUG7-F1
#
_entry.id   AF-A0A945LUG7-F1
#
_cell.length_a   1.000
_cell.length_b   1.000
_cell.length_c   1.000
_cell.angle_alpha   90.00
_cell.angle_beta   90.00
_cell.angle_gamma   90.00
#
_symmetry.space_group_name_H-M   'P 1'
#
loop_
_entity.id
_entity.type
_entity.pdbx_description
1 polymer ?
#
loop_
_entity_poly.entity_id
_entity_poly.type
_entity_poly.pdbx_seq_one_letter_code
_entity_poly.pdbx_strand_id
1 'polypeptide(L)'
;MLADTAFEDINEAKADMDHIYNQSDPRAYFHELNKLDYAIPDTAKPIFQKLIGHLQQHQRETLHILDLGCSYGVNAAILKHDLSMDELYEHWGQKKMTDATSEGVVAYDQQFFNDIDTSEDIMVIGLDQAENAIAYGCPWS
;
A
#
# COMPACT_ATOMS: atom_id res chain seq x y z
N MET A 1 -34.62 4.11 -11.36
CA MET A 1 -33.55 4.43 -12.33
C MET A 1 -33.08 5.89 -12.18
N LEU A 2 -32.84 6.35 -10.95
CA LEU A 2 -32.31 7.70 -10.65
C LEU A 2 -31.12 7.64 -9.68
N ALA A 3 -30.72 6.42 -9.27
CA ALA A 3 -29.61 6.20 -8.35
C ALA A 3 -28.31 5.90 -9.11
N ASP A 4 -28.38 5.16 -10.23
CA ASP A 4 -27.20 4.73 -10.98
C ASP A 4 -26.42 5.91 -11.59
N THR A 5 -27.12 6.90 -12.13
CA THR A 5 -26.50 8.10 -12.74
C THR A 5 -25.74 8.96 -11.73
N ALA A 6 -26.10 8.92 -10.44
CA ALA A 6 -25.40 9.71 -9.41
C ALA A 6 -24.07 9.10 -8.97
N PHE A 7 -23.87 7.79 -9.16
CA PHE A 7 -22.60 7.12 -8.84
C PHE A 7 -21.57 7.27 -9.98
N GLU A 8 -22.02 7.30 -11.23
CA GLU A 8 -21.17 7.52 -12.39
C GLU A 8 -20.51 8.91 -12.36
N ASP A 9 -21.29 9.96 -12.09
CA ASP A 9 -20.79 11.34 -12.01
C ASP A 9 -19.81 11.57 -10.84
N ILE A 10 -19.94 10.84 -9.73
CA ILE A 10 -19.00 10.90 -8.59
C ILE A 10 -17.69 10.17 -8.91
N ASN A 11 -17.73 9.14 -9.78
CA ASN A 11 -16.57 8.38 -10.18
C ASN A 11 -15.74 9.09 -11.28
N GLU A 12 -16.28 10.05 -12.03
CA GLU A 12 -15.49 10.83 -13.01
C GLU A 12 -14.41 11.72 -12.35
N ALA A 13 -14.59 12.08 -11.07
CA ALA A 13 -13.58 12.82 -10.30
C ALA A 13 -12.48 11.91 -9.71
N LYS A 14 -12.65 10.58 -9.79
CA LYS A 14 -11.60 9.64 -9.39
C LYS A 14 -10.66 9.46 -10.56
N ALA A 15 -9.36 9.54 -10.29
CA ALA A 15 -8.37 9.13 -11.27
C ALA A 15 -8.65 7.67 -11.66
N ASP A 16 -8.98 7.44 -12.94
CA ASP A 16 -9.14 6.10 -13.48
C ASP A 16 -7.76 5.44 -13.56
N MET A 17 -7.49 4.58 -12.60
CA MET A 17 -6.24 3.83 -12.49
C MET A 17 -6.40 2.39 -13.00
N ASP A 18 -7.52 2.02 -13.62
CA ASP A 18 -7.81 0.62 -13.99
C ASP A 18 -6.74 0.04 -14.92
N HIS A 19 -6.17 0.86 -15.79
CA HIS A 19 -5.14 0.47 -16.75
C HIS A 19 -3.75 0.25 -16.13
N ILE A 20 -3.49 0.81 -14.94
CA ILE A 20 -2.23 0.62 -14.19
C ILE A 20 -2.40 -0.28 -12.96
N TYR A 21 -3.65 -0.61 -12.61
CA TYR A 21 -3.97 -1.50 -11.52
C TYR A 21 -3.73 -2.96 -11.93
N ASN A 22 -3.40 -3.82 -10.97
CA ASN A 22 -3.20 -5.25 -11.18
C ASN A 22 -2.09 -5.65 -12.18
N GLN A 23 -1.05 -4.83 -12.33
CA GLN A 23 0.20 -5.18 -13.01
C GLN A 23 1.07 -6.11 -12.16
N SER A 24 2.05 -6.77 -12.78
CA SER A 24 2.97 -7.74 -12.14
C SER A 24 3.91 -7.14 -11.09
N ASP A 25 4.09 -5.83 -11.10
CA ASP A 25 4.86 -5.08 -10.11
C ASP A 25 4.24 -3.69 -9.91
N PRO A 26 4.55 -2.98 -8.82
CA PRO A 26 3.79 -1.82 -8.42
C PRO A 26 4.31 -0.50 -9.02
N ARG A 27 5.40 -0.52 -9.80
CA ARG A 27 6.10 0.71 -10.22
C ARG A 27 5.19 1.66 -10.97
N ALA A 28 4.40 1.15 -11.92
CA ALA A 28 3.47 1.97 -12.70
C ALA A 28 2.41 2.63 -11.80
N TYR A 29 1.87 1.87 -10.85
CA TYR A 29 0.90 2.36 -9.88
C TYR A 29 1.48 3.50 -9.03
N PHE A 30 2.66 3.31 -8.42
CA PHE A 30 3.30 4.34 -7.61
C PHE A 30 3.79 5.54 -8.40
N HIS A 31 4.21 5.35 -9.64
CA HIS A 31 4.58 6.45 -10.52
C HIS A 31 3.40 7.39 -10.79
N GLU A 32 2.20 6.85 -11.05
CA GLU A 32 1.00 7.68 -11.21
C GLU A 32 0.55 8.32 -9.90
N LEU A 33 0.60 7.60 -8.77
CA LEU A 33 0.28 8.18 -7.46
C LEU A 33 1.19 9.38 -7.12
N ASN A 34 2.48 9.28 -7.44
CA ASN A 34 3.43 10.37 -7.19
C ASN A 34 3.07 11.64 -8.00
N LYS A 35 2.60 11.50 -9.25
CA LYS A 35 2.15 12.65 -10.05
C LYS A 35 0.94 13.36 -9.47
N LEU A 36 0.15 12.66 -8.65
CA LEU A 36 -1.04 13.17 -8.01
C LEU A 36 -0.77 13.68 -6.58
N ASP A 37 0.50 13.68 -6.15
CA ASP A 37 0.92 14.03 -4.78
C ASP A 37 0.07 13.28 -3.73
N TYR A 38 -0.15 11.98 -3.95
CA TYR A 38 -1.05 11.19 -3.13
C TYR A 38 -0.48 10.98 -1.71
N ALA A 39 -1.01 11.73 -0.74
CA ALA A 39 -0.52 11.77 0.63
C ALA A 39 -1.52 11.28 1.69
N ILE A 40 -2.62 10.64 1.29
CA ILE A 40 -3.68 10.19 2.21
C ILE A 40 -3.12 9.21 3.27
N PRO A 41 -2.34 8.17 2.90
CA PRO A 41 -1.80 7.23 3.88
C PRO A 41 -0.91 7.90 4.94
N ASP A 42 -0.03 8.82 4.52
CA ASP A 42 0.83 9.58 5.44
C ASP A 42 0.02 10.47 6.38
N THR A 43 -1.01 11.13 5.85
CA THR A 43 -1.91 11.96 6.66
C THR A 43 -2.66 11.12 7.70
N ALA A 44 -3.02 9.89 7.36
CA ALA A 44 -3.77 8.97 8.24
C ALA A 44 -2.86 8.21 9.22
N LYS A 45 -1.59 7.97 8.88
CA LYS A 45 -0.60 7.24 9.70
C LYS A 45 -0.61 7.60 11.19
N PRO A 46 -0.49 8.88 11.61
CA PRO A 46 -0.45 9.20 13.04
C PRO A 46 -1.77 8.91 13.77
N ILE A 47 -2.89 8.83 13.05
CA ILE A 47 -4.19 8.45 13.61
C ILE A 47 -4.20 6.94 13.87
N PHE A 48 -3.77 6.15 12.88
CA PHE A 48 -3.68 4.70 13.02
C PHE A 48 -2.68 4.27 14.10
N GLN A 49 -1.50 4.87 14.16
CA GLN A 49 -0.50 4.58 15.20
C GLN A 49 -1.04 4.84 16.61
N LYS A 50 -1.78 5.94 16.82
CA LYS A 50 -2.43 6.22 18.11
C LYS A 50 -3.50 5.18 18.46
N LEU A 51 -4.28 4.74 17.48
CA LEU A 51 -5.30 3.71 17.68
C LEU A 51 -4.66 2.36 18.00
N ILE A 52 -3.62 1.96 17.26
CA ILE A 52 -2.85 0.74 17.48
C ILE A 52 -2.27 0.73 18.89
N GLY A 53 -1.54 1.79 19.28
CA GLY A 53 -0.95 1.91 20.59
C GLY A 53 -2.00 1.87 21.72
N HIS A 54 -3.17 2.47 21.51
CA HIS A 54 -4.27 2.37 22.48
C HIS A 54 -4.81 0.93 22.59
N LEU A 55 -5.00 0.22 21.47
CA LEU A 55 -5.51 -1.15 21.47
C LEU A 55 -4.50 -2.14 22.09
N GLN A 56 -3.21 -1.99 21.79
CA GLN A 56 -2.13 -2.80 22.36
C GLN A 56 -1.98 -2.59 23.88
N GLN A 57 -2.34 -1.44 24.43
CA GLN A 57 -2.39 -1.27 25.90
C GLN A 57 -3.46 -2.15 26.57
N HIS A 58 -4.49 -2.54 25.82
CA HIS A 58 -5.63 -3.30 26.31
C HIS A 58 -5.61 -4.78 25.88
N GLN A 59 -4.75 -5.15 24.94
CA GLN A 59 -4.61 -6.51 24.40
C GLN A 59 -3.16 -6.98 24.55
N ARG A 60 -2.95 -8.20 25.05
CA ARG A 60 -1.59 -8.77 25.24
C ARG A 60 -1.08 -9.56 24.02
N GLU A 61 -1.84 -9.55 22.93
CA GLU A 61 -1.60 -10.35 21.73
C GLU A 61 -1.44 -9.41 20.53
N THR A 62 -0.80 -9.90 19.46
CA THR A 62 -0.62 -9.18 18.19
C THR A 62 -1.96 -8.66 17.67
N LEU A 63 -2.02 -7.38 17.30
CA LEU A 63 -3.23 -6.77 16.78
C LEU A 63 -3.42 -7.13 15.30
N HIS A 64 -4.58 -7.67 14.95
CA HIS A 64 -4.90 -8.00 13.56
C HIS A 64 -5.68 -6.85 12.89
N ILE A 65 -5.21 -6.41 11.72
CA ILE A 65 -5.80 -5.32 10.93
C ILE A 65 -6.17 -5.88 9.55
N LEU A 66 -7.41 -5.65 9.11
CA LEU A 66 -7.86 -5.97 7.76
C LEU A 66 -7.81 -4.70 6.89
N ASP A 67 -6.97 -4.71 5.86
CA ASP A 67 -6.87 -3.63 4.87
C ASP A 67 -7.71 -3.99 3.63
N LEU A 68 -8.80 -3.24 3.43
CA LEU A 68 -9.77 -3.47 2.35
C LEU A 68 -9.44 -2.58 1.15
N GLY A 69 -9.25 -3.19 -0.02
CA GLY A 69 -8.70 -2.48 -1.16
C GLY A 69 -7.21 -2.19 -0.93
N CYS A 70 -6.47 -3.20 -0.45
CA CYS A 70 -5.09 -3.03 0.00
C CYS A 70 -4.13 -2.68 -1.13
N SER A 71 -4.54 -2.87 -2.40
CA SER A 71 -3.68 -2.69 -3.56
C SER A 71 -2.38 -3.47 -3.36
N TYR A 72 -1.23 -2.85 -3.67
CA TYR A 72 0.11 -3.39 -3.47
C TYR A 72 0.62 -3.31 -2.02
N GLY A 73 -0.22 -2.98 -1.04
CA GLY A 73 0.11 -3.04 0.39
C GLY A 73 0.71 -1.76 0.99
N VAL A 74 0.34 -0.57 0.48
CA VAL A 74 0.86 0.73 0.96
C VAL A 74 0.64 0.94 2.45
N ASN A 75 -0.59 0.73 2.93
CA ASN A 75 -0.91 0.95 4.33
C ASN A 75 -0.14 -0.03 5.23
N ALA A 76 0.01 -1.28 4.79
CA ALA A 76 0.82 -2.27 5.50
C ALA A 76 2.29 -1.82 5.59
N ALA A 77 2.88 -1.34 4.49
CA ALA A 77 4.26 -0.87 4.47
C ALA A 77 4.47 0.30 5.45
N ILE A 78 3.60 1.31 5.40
CA ILE A 78 3.66 2.50 6.25
C ILE A 78 3.45 2.17 7.73
N LEU A 79 2.53 1.27 8.05
CA LEU A 79 2.20 0.94 9.44
C LEU A 79 3.20 -0.04 10.06
N LYS A 80 3.64 -1.07 9.33
CA LYS A 80 4.58 -2.08 9.85
C LYS A 80 6.00 -1.56 9.94
N HIS A 81 6.46 -0.81 8.94
CA HIS A 81 7.85 -0.41 8.79
C HIS A 81 8.09 1.08 9.09
N ASP A 82 7.07 1.78 9.59
CA ASP A 82 7.10 3.22 9.88
C ASP A 82 7.57 4.09 8.69
N LEU A 83 7.34 3.63 7.47
CA LEU A 83 7.69 4.37 6.25
C LEU A 83 6.74 5.53 5.97
N SER A 84 7.15 6.43 5.10
CA SER A 84 6.34 7.51 4.50
C SER A 84 6.11 7.27 3.01
N MET A 85 5.10 7.93 2.44
CA MET A 85 4.87 7.92 0.99
C MET A 85 6.08 8.46 0.23
N ASP A 86 6.76 9.48 0.76
CA ASP A 86 7.97 10.04 0.14
C ASP A 86 9.11 9.00 0.06
N GLU A 87 9.37 8.24 1.13
CA GLU A 87 10.37 7.17 1.14
C GLU A 87 10.01 6.05 0.16
N LEU A 88 8.72 5.71 0.08
CA LEU A 88 8.18 4.75 -0.87
C LEU A 88 8.34 5.23 -2.33
N TYR A 89 8.05 6.50 -2.61
CA TYR A 89 8.27 7.09 -3.92
C TYR A 89 9.74 7.14 -4.30
N GLU A 90 10.62 7.48 -3.36
CA GLU A 90 12.07 7.44 -3.58
C GLU A 90 12.53 6.02 -3.91
N HIS A 91 12.05 5.02 -3.17
CA HIS A 91 12.37 3.61 -3.38
C HIS A 91 12.01 3.11 -4.79
N TRP A 92 10.77 3.30 -5.22
CA TRP A 92 10.35 2.89 -6.58
C TRP A 92 10.85 3.84 -7.69
N GLY A 93 11.31 5.04 -7.33
CA GLY A 93 11.97 5.99 -8.23
C GLY A 93 13.45 5.70 -8.51
N GLN A 94 14.07 4.74 -7.80
CA GLN A 94 15.49 4.44 -7.98
C GLN A 94 15.80 3.97 -9.41
N LYS A 95 16.89 4.48 -10.00
CA LYS A 95 17.31 4.11 -11.37
C LYS A 95 17.47 2.60 -11.57
N LYS A 96 17.90 1.87 -10.54
CA LYS A 96 18.03 0.40 -10.59
C LYS A 96 16.70 -0.32 -10.82
N MET A 97 15.57 0.32 -10.50
CA MET A 97 14.23 -0.19 -10.76
C MET A 97 13.80 0.00 -12.20
N THR A 98 14.30 1.03 -12.87
CA THR A 98 13.85 1.38 -14.22
C THR A 98 14.21 0.30 -15.24
N ASP A 99 15.40 -0.31 -15.10
CA ASP A 99 15.91 -1.31 -16.03
C ASP A 99 15.65 -2.76 -15.59
N ALA A 100 15.01 -2.97 -14.42
CA ALA A 100 14.73 -4.28 -13.86
C ALA A 100 13.46 -4.92 -14.44
N THR A 101 13.46 -6.26 -14.52
CA THR A 101 12.24 -7.04 -14.80
C THR A 101 11.28 -6.96 -13.61
N SER A 102 9.99 -7.24 -13.82
CA SER A 102 9.00 -7.25 -12.74
C SER A 102 9.42 -8.20 -11.61
N GLU A 103 9.92 -9.39 -11.93
CA GLU A 103 10.39 -10.36 -10.93
C GLU A 103 11.58 -9.84 -10.13
N GLY A 104 12.50 -9.13 -10.79
CA GLY A 104 13.64 -8.50 -10.12
C GLY A 104 13.21 -7.38 -9.17
N VAL A 105 12.18 -6.62 -9.53
CA VAL A 105 11.57 -5.58 -8.68
C VAL A 105 10.91 -6.22 -7.47
N VAL A 106 10.07 -7.24 -7.67
CA VAL A 106 9.42 -7.95 -6.57
C VAL A 106 10.45 -8.55 -5.61
N ALA A 107 11.49 -9.21 -6.13
CA ALA A 107 12.53 -9.80 -5.30
C ALA A 107 13.33 -8.73 -4.51
N TYR A 108 13.57 -7.57 -5.10
CA TYR A 108 14.22 -6.47 -4.40
C TYR A 108 13.32 -5.86 -3.33
N ASP A 109 12.03 -5.66 -3.63
CA ASP A 109 11.05 -5.14 -2.67
C ASP A 109 10.89 -6.08 -1.47
N GLN A 110 10.86 -7.40 -1.71
CA GLN A 110 10.88 -8.42 -0.65
C GLN A 110 12.07 -8.24 0.28
N GLN A 111 13.27 -8.05 -0.26
CA GLN A 111 14.47 -7.85 0.56
C GLN A 111 14.38 -6.54 1.33
N PHE A 112 13.99 -5.46 0.65
CA PHE A 112 13.85 -4.14 1.26
C PHE A 112 12.90 -4.15 2.47
N PHE A 113 11.69 -4.70 2.34
CA PHE A 113 10.74 -4.74 3.45
C PHE A 113 11.15 -5.72 4.57
N ASN A 114 11.81 -6.83 4.23
CA ASN A 114 12.33 -7.77 5.23
C ASN A 114 13.53 -7.22 6.02
N ASP A 115 14.31 -6.32 5.43
CA ASP A 115 15.49 -5.71 6.06
C ASP A 115 15.11 -4.55 7.01
N ILE A 116 13.87 -4.06 6.97
CA ILE A 116 13.39 -3.00 7.86
C ILE A 116 12.76 -3.62 9.11
N ASP A 117 13.29 -3.25 10.28
CA ASP A 117 12.71 -3.63 11.56
C ASP A 117 11.23 -3.23 11.64
N THR A 118 10.38 -4.17 12.07
CA THR A 118 8.97 -3.90 12.30
C THR A 118 8.80 -3.01 13.53
N SER A 119 8.15 -1.85 13.36
CA SER A 119 7.94 -0.87 14.43
C SER A 119 6.82 -1.27 15.40
N GLU A 120 5.87 -2.09 14.97
CA GLU A 120 4.64 -2.37 15.69
C GLU A 120 4.33 -3.87 15.70
N ASP A 121 3.84 -4.40 16.83
CA ASP A 121 3.34 -5.77 16.95
C ASP A 121 1.92 -5.86 16.36
N ILE A 122 1.85 -5.79 15.03
CA ILE A 122 0.63 -5.87 14.23
C ILE A 122 0.77 -6.90 13.11
N MET A 123 -0.35 -7.52 12.77
CA MET A 123 -0.52 -8.36 11.58
C MET A 123 -1.50 -7.65 10.64
N VAL A 124 -1.06 -7.32 9.43
CA VAL A 124 -1.91 -6.66 8.43
C VAL A 124 -2.31 -7.66 7.36
N ILE A 125 -3.61 -7.90 7.23
CA ILE A 125 -4.20 -8.82 6.26
C ILE A 125 -4.78 -7.96 5.12
N GLY A 126 -4.21 -8.09 3.92
CA GLY A 126 -4.71 -7.41 2.73
C GLY A 126 -5.83 -8.18 2.04
N LEU A 127 -6.87 -7.47 1.60
CA LEU A 127 -7.92 -7.99 0.72
C LEU A 127 -8.11 -7.06 -0.47
N ASP A 128 -8.04 -7.61 -1.67
CA ASP A 128 -8.24 -6.89 -2.93
C ASP A 128 -8.87 -7.79 -4.00
N GLN A 129 -9.34 -7.20 -5.09
CA GLN A 129 -9.76 -7.93 -6.28
C GLN A 129 -8.58 -8.16 -7.25
N ALA A 130 -7.52 -7.34 -7.16
CA ALA A 130 -6.34 -7.44 -8.00
C ALA A 130 -5.41 -8.58 -7.56
N GLU A 131 -5.49 -9.72 -8.26
CA GLU A 131 -4.68 -10.92 -7.99
C GLU A 131 -3.17 -10.65 -7.97
N ASN A 132 -2.64 -9.87 -8.92
CA ASN A 132 -1.22 -9.53 -8.97
C ASN A 132 -0.82 -8.60 -7.83
N ALA A 133 -1.71 -7.71 -7.40
CA ALA A 133 -1.44 -6.82 -6.27
C ALA A 133 -1.39 -7.58 -4.94
N ILE A 134 -2.31 -8.54 -4.74
CA ILE A 134 -2.27 -9.45 -3.59
C ILE A 134 -1.03 -10.34 -3.63
N ALA A 135 -0.74 -10.95 -4.79
CA ALA A 135 0.42 -11.82 -4.96
C ALA A 135 1.73 -11.08 -4.69
N TYR A 136 1.80 -9.79 -5.06
CA TYR A 136 2.90 -8.91 -4.70
C TYR A 136 2.98 -8.69 -3.19
N GLY A 137 1.92 -8.23 -2.51
CA GLY A 137 2.00 -7.84 -1.09
C GLY A 137 2.15 -8.99 -0.09
N CYS A 138 1.64 -10.18 -0.42
CA CYS A 138 1.59 -11.36 0.46
C CYS A 138 2.92 -11.81 1.09
N PRO A 139 4.09 -11.78 0.41
CA PRO A 139 5.33 -12.35 0.95
C PRO A 139 5.98 -11.54 2.09
N TRP A 140 5.49 -10.34 2.41
CA TRP A 140 6.03 -9.49 3.49
C TRP A 140 4.96 -8.78 4.35
N SER A 141 3.69 -8.82 3.95
CA SER A 141 2.54 -8.38 4.77
C SER A 141 2.36 -9.19 6.04
#